data_AF-A0A3M0ZM01-F1
#
_entry.id   AF-A0A3M0ZM01-F1
#
_cell.length_a   1.000
_cell.length_b   1.000
_cell.length_c   1.000
_cell.angle_alpha   90.00
_cell.angle_beta   90.00
_cell.angle_gamma   90.00
#
_symmetry.space_group_name_H-M   'P 1'
#
loop_
_entity.id
_entity.type
_entity.pdbx_description
1 polymer ?
#
loop_
_entity_poly.entity_id
_entity_poly.type
_entity_poly.pdbx_seq_one_letter_code
_entity_poly.pdbx_strand_id
1 'polypeptide(L)'
;HDETRPTSSNPKRDAPTIIIRDTEEAQILSDFILERRSPQTFSDLFDGRYSPDFSVSRDLRRIGVVNQTTMLATETQAIADLLRKAMLEKYGEDNIAYHFADTRDTLCYATSENQRSVFGLIESGGDLAIIVGGYNSSNTSHLAELFSGKMPAYHIKDSSEIISRDTIRHLVQGKGVIETEGWLPKGKERISILLTAGASCPDVLVEDVIYRIAELFGVSFKVEDAIA
;
A
#
# COMPACT_ATOMS: atom_id res chain seq x y z
N HIS A 1 -13.21 -0.84 -1.29
CA HIS A 1 -12.92 -0.20 0.01
C HIS A 1 -13.73 1.09 0.10
N ASP A 2 -14.16 1.55 1.28
CA ASP A 2 -14.96 2.79 1.41
C ASP A 2 -14.24 4.08 0.96
N GLU A 3 -12.94 3.98 0.67
CA GLU A 3 -12.08 5.03 0.12
C GLU A 3 -12.12 5.15 -1.42
N THR A 4 -12.85 4.31 -2.16
CA THR A 4 -13.07 4.57 -3.61
C THR A 4 -14.18 5.60 -3.85
N ARG A 5 -14.93 6.00 -2.81
CA ARG A 5 -16.00 7.00 -2.91
C ARG A 5 -15.51 8.47 -2.94
N PRO A 6 -14.41 8.87 -2.27
CA PRO A 6 -13.95 10.25 -2.32
C PRO A 6 -13.11 10.59 -3.56
N THR A 7 -12.38 9.64 -4.16
CA THR A 7 -11.60 9.89 -5.39
C THR A 7 -12.49 10.13 -6.62
N SER A 8 -13.75 9.71 -6.58
CA SER A 8 -14.78 10.06 -7.56
C SER A 8 -15.51 11.37 -7.27
N SER A 9 -15.24 12.03 -6.13
CA SER A 9 -16.06 13.14 -5.62
C SER A 9 -15.53 14.56 -5.92
N ASN A 10 -14.65 14.73 -6.91
CA ASN A 10 -14.24 16.08 -7.34
C ASN A 10 -15.21 16.61 -8.43
N PRO A 11 -16.04 17.63 -8.16
CA PRO A 11 -17.25 17.95 -8.93
C PRO A 11 -17.00 18.77 -10.22
N LYS A 12 -15.83 18.64 -10.83
CA LYS A 12 -15.51 19.31 -12.11
C LYS A 12 -15.40 18.29 -13.24
N ARG A 13 -16.57 17.83 -13.69
CA ARG A 13 -16.89 16.88 -14.77
C ARG A 13 -16.76 15.40 -14.39
N ASP A 14 -17.90 14.72 -14.26
CA ASP A 14 -18.01 13.25 -14.15
C ASP A 14 -17.36 12.59 -15.38
N ALA A 15 -16.07 12.32 -15.31
CA ALA A 15 -15.39 11.52 -16.31
C ALA A 15 -15.90 10.07 -16.20
N PRO A 16 -16.22 9.40 -17.32
CA PRO A 16 -16.55 7.98 -17.30
C PRO A 16 -15.45 7.19 -16.60
N THR A 17 -15.82 6.43 -15.58
CA THR A 17 -14.87 5.78 -14.66
C THR A 17 -15.16 4.29 -14.58
N ILE A 18 -14.11 3.48 -14.43
CA ILE A 18 -14.16 2.06 -14.10
C ILE A 18 -13.18 1.75 -12.98
N ILE A 19 -13.55 0.85 -12.06
CA ILE A 19 -12.71 0.38 -10.95
C ILE A 19 -12.24 -1.04 -11.22
N ILE A 20 -10.92 -1.21 -11.30
CA ILE A 20 -10.22 -2.51 -11.36
C ILE A 20 -9.40 -2.72 -10.08
N ARG A 21 -9.19 -3.97 -9.69
CA ARG A 21 -8.59 -4.34 -8.39
C ARG A 21 -7.16 -4.83 -8.48
N ASP A 22 -6.80 -5.46 -9.58
CA ASP A 22 -5.54 -6.18 -9.73
C ASP A 22 -5.10 -6.26 -11.20
N THR A 23 -3.93 -6.87 -11.42
CA THR A 23 -3.34 -7.06 -12.74
C THR A 23 -4.15 -8.01 -13.63
N GLU A 24 -4.88 -8.97 -13.06
CA GLU A 24 -5.73 -9.89 -13.85
C GLU A 24 -6.92 -9.13 -14.46
N GLU A 25 -7.57 -8.29 -13.68
CA GLU A 25 -8.64 -7.40 -14.17
C GLU A 25 -8.10 -6.36 -15.16
N ALA A 26 -6.89 -5.85 -14.97
CA ALA A 26 -6.22 -4.98 -15.94
C ALA A 26 -5.97 -5.68 -17.28
N GLN A 27 -5.64 -6.98 -17.25
CA GLN A 27 -5.49 -7.79 -18.45
C GLN A 27 -6.83 -7.99 -19.16
N ILE A 28 -7.90 -8.26 -18.42
CA ILE A 28 -9.26 -8.35 -18.98
C ILE A 28 -9.67 -7.02 -19.63
N LEU A 29 -9.41 -5.89 -18.96
CA LEU A 29 -9.68 -4.56 -19.49
C LEU A 29 -8.87 -4.27 -20.75
N SER A 30 -7.62 -4.74 -20.82
CA SER A 30 -6.78 -4.65 -22.01
C SER A 30 -7.36 -5.42 -23.19
N ASP A 31 -7.96 -6.59 -22.95
CA ASP A 31 -8.64 -7.33 -24.02
C ASP A 31 -9.85 -6.56 -24.58
N PHE A 32 -10.57 -5.82 -23.73
CA PHE A 32 -11.64 -4.92 -24.19
C PHE A 32 -11.10 -3.73 -24.96
N ILE A 33 -10.00 -3.10 -24.51
CA ILE A 33 -9.30 -2.04 -25.25
C ILE A 33 -8.94 -2.55 -26.65
N LEU A 34 -8.34 -3.73 -26.74
CA LEU A 34 -7.88 -4.35 -27.99
C LEU A 34 -8.98 -5.00 -28.82
N GLU A 35 -10.25 -4.89 -28.39
CA GLU A 35 -11.41 -5.48 -29.07
C GLU A 35 -11.32 -7.01 -29.25
N ARG A 36 -10.54 -7.67 -28.38
CA ARG A 36 -10.43 -9.14 -28.32
C ARG A 36 -11.60 -9.78 -27.56
N ARG A 37 -12.40 -8.97 -26.86
CA ARG A 37 -13.62 -9.37 -26.15
C ARG A 37 -14.83 -8.57 -26.64
N SER A 38 -15.99 -9.23 -26.61
CA SER A 38 -17.27 -8.64 -26.97
C SER A 38 -17.74 -7.66 -25.88
N PRO A 39 -18.11 -6.40 -26.22
CA PRO A 39 -18.57 -5.42 -25.23
C PRO A 39 -19.78 -5.86 -24.38
N GLN A 40 -20.56 -6.82 -24.87
CA GLN A 40 -21.73 -7.36 -24.17
C GLN A 40 -21.37 -8.10 -22.88
N THR A 41 -20.15 -8.63 -22.75
CA THR A 41 -19.71 -9.34 -21.55
C THR A 41 -19.11 -8.42 -20.48
N PHE A 42 -19.02 -7.11 -20.76
CA PHE A 42 -18.38 -6.15 -19.87
C PHE A 42 -19.16 -5.96 -18.56
N SER A 43 -20.49 -5.86 -18.64
CA SER A 43 -21.35 -5.71 -17.46
C SER A 43 -21.20 -6.86 -16.49
N ASP A 44 -21.05 -8.09 -16.99
CA ASP A 44 -20.96 -9.29 -16.17
C ASP A 44 -19.64 -9.35 -15.38
N LEU A 45 -18.56 -8.75 -15.92
CA LEU A 45 -17.23 -8.76 -15.33
C LEU A 45 -16.98 -7.58 -14.38
N PHE A 46 -17.62 -6.44 -14.65
CA PHE A 46 -17.40 -5.19 -13.92
C PHE A 46 -18.69 -4.63 -13.28
N ASP A 47 -19.67 -5.48 -12.98
CA ASP A 47 -20.96 -5.07 -12.42
C ASP A 47 -20.81 -4.14 -11.21
N GLY A 48 -21.54 -3.03 -11.22
CA GLY A 48 -21.49 -2.00 -10.17
C GLY A 48 -20.16 -1.25 -10.03
N ARG A 49 -19.19 -1.45 -10.93
CA ARG A 49 -17.82 -0.88 -10.85
C ARG A 49 -17.48 0.10 -11.95
N TYR A 50 -18.47 0.60 -12.67
CA TYR A 50 -18.31 1.65 -13.67
C TYR A 50 -19.42 2.70 -13.57
N SER A 51 -19.18 3.90 -14.09
CA SER A 51 -20.17 4.98 -14.10
C SER A 51 -21.41 4.61 -14.93
N PRO A 52 -22.64 5.06 -14.57
CA PRO A 52 -23.88 4.65 -15.23
C PRO A 52 -23.90 4.80 -16.77
N ASP A 53 -23.25 5.84 -17.30
CA ASP A 53 -23.19 6.13 -18.74
C ASP A 53 -21.91 5.61 -19.43
N PHE A 54 -21.15 4.73 -18.77
CA PHE A 54 -19.89 4.20 -19.30
C PHE A 54 -20.13 3.34 -20.55
N SER A 55 -19.36 3.60 -21.59
CA SER A 55 -19.41 2.89 -22.86
C SER A 55 -18.03 2.37 -23.22
N VAL A 56 -17.88 1.04 -23.25
CA VAL A 56 -16.63 0.34 -23.61
C VAL A 56 -16.03 0.86 -24.92
N SER A 57 -16.86 1.04 -25.95
CA SER A 57 -16.42 1.44 -27.29
C SER A 57 -16.04 2.92 -27.41
N ARG A 58 -16.48 3.76 -26.47
CA ARG A 58 -16.23 5.21 -26.46
C ARG A 58 -15.16 5.58 -25.44
N ASP A 59 -15.32 5.12 -24.20
CA ASP A 59 -14.59 5.62 -23.03
C ASP A 59 -13.23 4.92 -22.86
N LEU A 60 -13.07 3.70 -23.37
CA LEU A 60 -11.75 3.03 -23.41
C LEU A 60 -10.83 3.55 -24.53
N ARG A 61 -11.29 4.52 -25.34
CA ARG A 61 -10.43 5.14 -26.37
C ARG A 61 -9.40 6.07 -25.78
N ARG A 62 -9.65 6.67 -24.62
CA ARG A 62 -8.73 7.59 -23.95
C ARG A 62 -8.82 7.35 -22.45
N ILE A 63 -7.75 6.85 -21.86
CA ILE A 63 -7.76 6.44 -20.45
C ILE A 63 -6.68 7.18 -19.67
N GLY A 64 -6.96 7.43 -18.40
CA GLY A 64 -5.98 7.79 -17.39
C GLY A 64 -6.12 6.81 -16.23
N VAL A 65 -5.00 6.42 -15.63
CA VAL A 65 -5.02 5.50 -14.48
C VAL A 65 -4.83 6.31 -13.21
N VAL A 66 -5.82 6.29 -12.34
CA VAL A 66 -5.72 6.91 -11.01
C VAL A 66 -5.65 5.81 -9.97
N ASN A 67 -4.89 6.05 -8.90
CA ASN A 67 -4.75 5.10 -7.80
C ASN A 67 -5.61 5.54 -6.60
N GLN A 68 -5.98 4.56 -5.78
CA GLN A 68 -6.42 4.86 -4.42
C GLN A 68 -5.18 5.16 -3.58
N THR A 69 -5.23 6.21 -2.76
CA THR A 69 -4.10 6.78 -2.00
C THR A 69 -3.30 5.75 -1.19
N THR A 70 -3.89 4.60 -0.88
CA THR A 70 -3.30 3.54 -0.07
C THR A 70 -2.80 2.31 -0.86
N MET A 71 -2.86 2.30 -2.19
CA MET A 71 -2.33 1.20 -3.01
C MET A 71 -0.81 1.31 -3.18
N LEU A 72 -0.15 0.14 -3.28
CA LEU A 72 1.25 0.01 -3.67
C LEU A 72 1.54 0.80 -4.95
N ALA A 73 2.57 1.66 -4.90
CA ALA A 73 3.02 2.39 -6.08
C ALA A 73 3.47 1.44 -7.19
N THR A 74 4.13 0.33 -6.83
CA THR A 74 4.62 -0.68 -7.79
C THR A 74 3.50 -1.47 -8.45
N GLU A 75 2.47 -1.88 -7.71
CA GLU A 75 1.29 -2.57 -8.27
C GLU A 75 0.49 -1.65 -9.17
N THR A 76 0.29 -0.40 -8.74
CA THR A 76 -0.35 0.63 -9.57
C THR A 76 0.43 0.85 -10.86
N GLN A 77 1.77 0.92 -10.78
CA GLN A 77 2.62 1.08 -11.95
C GLN A 77 2.52 -0.12 -12.90
N ALA A 78 2.48 -1.34 -12.37
CA ALA A 78 2.31 -2.55 -13.18
C ALA A 78 0.98 -2.54 -13.95
N ILE A 79 -0.12 -2.15 -13.30
CA ILE A 79 -1.43 -1.98 -13.94
C ILE A 79 -1.37 -0.88 -15.02
N ALA A 80 -0.78 0.28 -14.70
CA ALA A 80 -0.65 1.40 -15.63
C ALA A 80 0.18 1.01 -16.86
N ASP A 81 1.31 0.33 -16.68
CA ASP A 81 2.18 -0.12 -17.76
C ASP A 81 1.48 -1.16 -18.65
N LEU A 82 0.71 -2.07 -18.05
CA LEU A 82 -0.07 -3.07 -18.79
C LEU A 82 -1.13 -2.41 -19.67
N LEU A 83 -1.91 -1.48 -19.11
CA LEU A 83 -2.93 -0.74 -19.86
C LEU A 83 -2.29 0.17 -20.93
N ARG A 84 -1.16 0.81 -20.62
CA ARG A 84 -0.39 1.60 -21.60
C ARG A 84 0.09 0.73 -22.76
N LYS A 85 0.54 -0.49 -22.49
CA LYS A 85 0.96 -1.44 -23.53
C LYS A 85 -0.20 -1.82 -24.46
N ALA A 86 -1.39 -2.04 -23.92
CA ALA A 86 -2.58 -2.30 -24.74
C ALA A 86 -2.95 -1.10 -25.62
N MET A 87 -2.86 0.12 -25.08
CA MET A 87 -3.11 1.35 -25.85
C MET A 87 -2.06 1.56 -26.94
N LEU A 88 -0.79 1.24 -26.67
CA LEU A 88 0.30 1.29 -27.64
C LEU A 88 0.09 0.29 -28.78
N GLU A 89 -0.32 -0.93 -28.46
CA GLU A 89 -0.63 -1.96 -29.46
C GLU A 89 -1.79 -1.51 -30.36
N LYS A 90 -2.82 -0.86 -29.81
CA LYS A 90 -3.98 -0.41 -30.57
C LYS A 90 -3.73 0.83 -31.43
N TYR A 91 -3.08 1.85 -30.87
CA TYR A 91 -3.01 3.19 -31.46
C TYR A 91 -1.63 3.58 -31.99
N GLY A 92 -0.61 2.74 -31.73
CA GLY A 92 0.79 2.99 -32.13
C GLY A 92 1.50 3.99 -31.22
N GLU A 93 2.83 4.04 -31.35
CA GLU A 93 3.70 4.92 -30.57
C GLU A 93 3.38 6.40 -30.78
N ASP A 94 3.11 6.82 -32.02
CA ASP A 94 2.90 8.23 -32.37
C ASP A 94 1.66 8.85 -31.71
N ASN A 95 0.66 8.05 -31.35
CA ASN A 95 -0.61 8.54 -30.80
C ASN A 95 -0.78 8.26 -29.30
N ILE A 96 0.18 7.61 -28.65
CA ILE A 96 0.01 7.15 -27.26
C ILE A 96 -0.28 8.30 -26.30
N ALA A 97 0.32 9.48 -26.50
CA ALA A 97 0.12 10.66 -25.65
C ALA A 97 -1.32 11.20 -25.70
N TYR A 98 -2.06 10.94 -26.79
CA TYR A 98 -3.46 11.32 -26.89
C TYR A 98 -4.39 10.30 -26.22
N HIS A 99 -4.01 9.03 -26.25
CA HIS A 99 -4.82 7.90 -25.83
C HIS A 99 -4.58 7.48 -24.37
N PHE A 100 -3.39 7.73 -23.81
CA PHE A 100 -3.04 7.37 -22.45
C PHE A 100 -2.47 8.59 -21.70
N ALA A 101 -3.14 9.02 -20.64
CA ALA A 101 -2.62 10.05 -19.76
C ALA A 101 -1.56 9.45 -18.84
N ASP A 102 -0.33 9.97 -18.91
CA ASP A 102 0.74 9.59 -17.98
C ASP A 102 0.47 10.24 -16.63
N THR A 103 -0.17 9.48 -15.74
CA THR A 103 -0.57 9.89 -14.40
C THR A 103 0.45 9.47 -13.35
N ARG A 104 1.69 9.12 -13.76
CA ARG A 104 2.80 8.82 -12.83
C ARG A 104 3.00 9.90 -11.77
N ASP A 105 2.75 11.16 -12.09
CA ASP A 105 2.84 12.29 -11.16
C ASP A 105 1.69 12.39 -10.14
N THR A 106 0.62 11.61 -10.32
CA THR A 106 -0.52 11.53 -9.37
C THR A 106 -0.47 10.30 -8.46
N LEU A 107 0.47 9.37 -8.68
CA LEU A 107 0.83 8.41 -7.64
C LEU A 107 1.41 9.21 -6.47
N CYS A 108 0.66 9.26 -5.37
CA CYS A 108 0.94 10.15 -4.25
C CYS A 108 2.41 9.98 -3.80
N TYR A 109 3.19 11.05 -3.95
CA TYR A 109 4.63 11.12 -3.63
C TYR A 109 4.95 10.61 -2.21
N ALA A 110 4.00 10.78 -1.27
CA ALA A 110 4.07 10.27 0.09
C ALA A 110 4.19 8.73 0.18
N THR A 111 3.52 7.99 -0.72
CA THR A 111 3.57 6.52 -0.73
C THR A 111 4.93 6.04 -1.25
N SER A 112 5.47 6.69 -2.27
CA SER A 112 6.78 6.39 -2.85
C SER A 112 7.94 6.73 -1.90
N GLU A 113 7.88 7.87 -1.22
CA GLU A 113 8.90 8.28 -0.23
C GLU A 113 8.88 7.41 1.02
N ASN A 114 7.70 7.06 1.55
CA ASN A 114 7.59 6.15 2.69
C ASN A 114 8.08 4.74 2.31
N GLN A 115 7.78 4.26 1.11
CA GLN A 115 8.29 2.97 0.64
C GLN A 115 9.81 2.98 0.47
N ARG A 116 10.38 4.01 -0.15
CA ARG A 116 11.85 4.16 -0.26
C ARG A 116 12.51 4.20 1.11
N SER A 117 11.92 4.92 2.06
CA SER A 117 12.41 5.00 3.44
C SER A 117 12.37 3.64 4.12
N VAL A 118 11.30 2.86 3.93
CA VAL A 118 11.19 1.50 4.48
C VAL A 118 12.16 0.52 3.81
N PHE A 119 12.37 0.60 2.50
CA PHE A 119 13.39 -0.21 1.84
C PHE A 119 14.79 0.12 2.34
N GLY A 120 15.13 1.42 2.48
CA GLY A 120 16.39 1.84 3.07
C GLY A 120 16.56 1.38 4.52
N LEU A 121 15.48 1.40 5.32
CA LEU A 121 15.46 0.90 6.70
C LEU A 121 15.69 -0.62 6.77
N ILE A 122 15.09 -1.37 5.85
CA ILE A 122 15.32 -2.82 5.73
C ILE A 122 16.79 -3.09 5.36
N GLU A 123 17.33 -2.34 4.40
CA GLU A 123 18.71 -2.46 3.93
C GLU A 123 19.75 -2.05 4.97
N SER A 124 19.42 -1.16 5.92
CA SER A 124 20.33 -0.77 7.00
C SER A 124 20.65 -1.91 7.96
N GLY A 125 19.88 -2.99 7.93
CA GLY A 125 20.05 -4.15 8.78
C GLY A 125 19.44 -3.95 10.18
N GLY A 126 18.76 -4.99 10.68
CA GLY A 126 18.11 -5.01 11.98
C GLY A 126 17.77 -6.44 12.38
N ASP A 127 17.47 -6.65 13.66
CA ASP A 127 17.14 -7.99 14.18
C ASP A 127 15.66 -8.30 14.07
N LEU A 128 14.82 -7.27 14.18
CA LEU A 128 13.38 -7.33 14.03
C LEU A 128 12.81 -5.96 13.67
N ALA A 129 11.59 -5.93 13.16
CA ALA A 129 10.84 -4.71 12.88
C ALA A 129 9.55 -4.62 13.71
N ILE A 130 9.23 -3.42 14.15
CA ILE A 130 7.93 -3.06 14.73
C ILE A 130 7.30 -2.00 13.83
N ILE A 131 6.07 -2.27 13.39
CA ILE A 131 5.29 -1.40 12.52
C ILE A 131 4.09 -0.92 13.32
N VAL A 132 4.01 0.38 13.58
CA VAL A 132 2.97 0.98 14.43
C VAL A 132 1.84 1.55 13.57
N GLY A 133 0.61 1.18 13.89
CA GLY A 133 -0.59 1.79 13.33
C GLY A 133 -1.81 0.86 13.37
N GLY A 134 -2.99 1.43 13.15
CA GLY A 134 -4.25 0.68 13.26
C GLY A 134 -4.34 -0.52 12.31
N TYR A 135 -4.92 -1.62 12.77
CA TYR A 135 -5.07 -2.87 11.99
C TYR A 135 -5.95 -2.74 10.74
N ASN A 136 -6.81 -1.71 10.69
CA ASN A 136 -7.63 -1.41 9.52
C ASN A 136 -6.95 -0.43 8.54
N SER A 137 -5.71 -0.01 8.81
CA SER A 137 -4.95 0.87 7.92
C SER A 137 -4.26 0.04 6.84
N SER A 138 -4.77 0.11 5.61
CA SER A 138 -4.18 -0.53 4.44
C SER A 138 -2.71 -0.12 4.24
N ASN A 139 -2.37 1.15 4.44
CA ASN A 139 -0.98 1.61 4.35
C ASN A 139 -0.08 0.94 5.41
N THR A 140 -0.54 0.83 6.65
CA THR A 140 0.25 0.21 7.73
C THR A 140 0.42 -1.30 7.50
N SER A 141 -0.67 -1.98 7.13
CA SER A 141 -0.65 -3.39 6.74
C SER A 141 0.33 -3.62 5.60
N HIS A 142 0.29 -2.73 4.60
CA HIS A 142 1.17 -2.81 3.46
C HIS A 142 2.65 -2.57 3.83
N LEU A 143 2.95 -1.59 4.69
CA LEU A 143 4.31 -1.41 5.22
C LEU A 143 4.81 -2.68 5.93
N ALA A 144 3.97 -3.32 6.74
CA ALA A 144 4.32 -4.57 7.42
C ALA A 144 4.64 -5.71 6.45
N GLU A 145 3.91 -5.81 5.32
CA GLU A 145 4.19 -6.79 4.27
C GLU A 145 5.59 -6.63 3.66
N LEU A 146 6.11 -5.40 3.56
CA LEU A 146 7.45 -5.15 3.00
C LEU A 146 8.59 -5.76 3.83
N PHE A 147 8.36 -5.97 5.14
CA PHE A 147 9.29 -6.65 6.05
C PHE A 147 9.10 -8.17 6.07
N SER A 148 7.93 -8.66 5.62
CA SER A 148 7.60 -10.08 5.61
C SER A 148 8.60 -10.88 4.79
N GLY A 149 9.08 -11.99 5.35
CA GLY A 149 10.09 -12.85 4.73
C GLY A 149 11.53 -12.32 4.76
N LYS A 150 11.76 -11.09 5.25
CA LYS A 150 13.11 -10.51 5.39
C LYS A 150 13.62 -10.55 6.83
N MET A 151 12.74 -10.31 7.79
CA MET A 151 13.04 -10.38 9.23
C MET A 151 11.75 -10.62 10.04
N PRO A 152 11.83 -10.99 11.33
CA PRO A 152 10.68 -10.94 12.22
C PRO A 152 10.08 -9.53 12.23
N ALA A 153 8.79 -9.42 11.94
CA ALA A 153 8.08 -8.15 11.85
C ALA A 153 6.76 -8.23 12.60
N TYR A 154 6.47 -7.20 13.41
CA TYR A 154 5.32 -7.15 14.29
C TYR A 154 4.51 -5.88 14.01
N HIS A 155 3.32 -6.03 13.43
CA HIS A 155 2.38 -4.93 13.23
C HIS A 155 1.54 -4.77 14.50
N ILE A 156 1.77 -3.69 15.23
CA ILE A 156 1.08 -3.38 16.49
C ILE A 156 0.23 -2.11 16.33
N LYS A 157 -0.87 -2.04 17.08
CA LYS A 157 -1.70 -0.84 17.11
C LYS A 157 -1.04 0.31 17.90
N ASP A 158 -0.49 -0.02 19.06
CA ASP A 158 0.10 0.92 20.02
C ASP A 158 1.00 0.15 21.02
N SER A 159 1.62 0.87 21.95
CA SER A 159 2.56 0.32 22.94
C SER A 159 1.97 -0.75 23.86
N SER A 160 0.65 -0.77 24.07
CA SER A 160 0.00 -1.75 24.96
C SER A 160 0.06 -3.18 24.44
N GLU A 161 0.30 -3.34 23.14
CA GLU A 161 0.44 -4.64 22.48
C GLU A 161 1.82 -5.28 22.78
N ILE A 162 2.79 -4.51 23.29
CA ILE A 162 4.05 -5.04 23.82
C ILE A 162 3.84 -5.44 25.29
N ILE A 163 3.33 -6.65 25.48
CA ILE A 163 2.91 -7.18 26.78
C ILE A 163 4.11 -7.37 27.71
N SER A 164 5.19 -7.99 27.24
CA SER A 164 6.39 -8.25 28.04
C SER A 164 7.63 -8.47 27.15
N ARG A 165 8.77 -8.79 27.78
CA ARG A 165 9.97 -9.24 27.04
C ARG A 165 9.77 -10.56 26.32
N ASP A 166 8.82 -11.37 26.78
CA ASP A 166 8.54 -12.68 26.23
C ASP A 166 7.37 -12.64 25.26
N THR A 167 6.40 -11.75 25.45
CA THR A 167 5.13 -11.78 24.72
C THR A 167 4.83 -10.46 24.01
N ILE A 168 4.43 -10.55 22.73
CA ILE A 168 3.90 -9.44 21.95
C ILE A 168 2.58 -9.83 21.30
N ARG A 169 1.60 -8.93 21.32
CA ARG A 169 0.37 -9.04 20.53
C ARG A 169 0.55 -8.27 19.23
N HIS A 170 0.15 -8.84 18.11
CA HIS A 170 0.32 -8.19 16.81
C HIS A 170 -0.62 -8.77 15.76
N LEU A 171 -0.83 -8.02 14.68
CA LEU A 171 -1.57 -8.47 13.51
C LEU A 171 -0.69 -9.33 12.61
N VAL A 172 -1.16 -10.54 12.30
CA VAL A 172 -0.60 -11.37 11.24
C VAL A 172 -1.58 -11.42 10.07
N GLN A 173 -1.10 -11.02 8.89
CA GLN A 173 -1.90 -11.05 7.66
C GLN A 173 -2.47 -12.45 7.40
N GLY A 174 -3.78 -12.51 7.17
CA GLY A 174 -4.53 -13.76 6.97
C GLY A 174 -4.83 -14.57 8.24
N LYS A 175 -4.26 -14.24 9.40
CA LYS A 175 -4.53 -14.92 10.69
C LYS A 175 -5.25 -14.03 11.71
N GLY A 176 -5.20 -12.71 11.52
CA GLY A 176 -5.75 -11.75 12.48
C GLY A 176 -4.77 -11.46 13.62
N VAL A 177 -5.29 -10.91 14.71
CA VAL A 177 -4.49 -10.51 15.87
C VAL A 177 -4.15 -11.74 16.72
N ILE A 178 -2.86 -11.95 16.97
CA ILE A 178 -2.36 -13.08 17.76
C ILE A 178 -1.36 -12.60 18.80
N GLU A 179 -1.10 -13.44 19.80
CA GLU A 179 0.02 -13.26 20.74
C GLU A 179 1.16 -14.20 20.35
N THR A 180 2.38 -13.69 20.37
CA THR A 180 3.60 -14.42 20.02
C THR A 180 4.57 -14.38 21.18
N GLU A 181 4.98 -15.58 21.62
CA GLU A 181 6.00 -15.78 22.64
C GLU A 181 7.40 -15.81 22.03
N GLY A 182 8.40 -15.37 22.79
CA GLY A 182 9.80 -15.33 22.38
C GLY A 182 10.07 -14.38 21.19
N TRP A 183 9.36 -13.26 21.12
CA TRP A 183 9.46 -12.31 20.00
C TRP A 183 10.80 -11.58 19.92
N LEU A 184 11.52 -11.47 21.05
CA LEU A 184 12.87 -10.92 21.08
C LEU A 184 13.93 -11.97 20.72
N PRO A 185 14.92 -11.63 19.88
CA PRO A 185 16.09 -12.48 19.61
C PRO A 185 16.82 -12.87 20.89
N LYS A 186 17.13 -14.16 21.04
CA LYS A 186 17.87 -14.70 22.19
C LYS A 186 19.38 -14.72 21.93
N GLY A 187 20.16 -14.59 22.99
CA GLY A 187 21.62 -14.75 22.94
C GLY A 187 22.38 -13.57 22.31
N LYS A 188 21.74 -12.42 22.13
CA LYS A 188 22.38 -11.19 21.65
C LYS A 188 22.60 -10.20 22.78
N GLU A 189 23.79 -9.61 22.84
CA GLU A 189 24.11 -8.52 23.77
C GLU A 189 23.44 -7.20 23.37
N ARG A 190 23.25 -6.99 22.06
CA ARG A 190 22.56 -5.83 21.48
C ARG A 190 21.48 -6.32 20.52
N ILE A 191 20.30 -5.73 20.64
CA ILE A 191 19.17 -5.96 19.72
C ILE A 191 18.91 -4.65 18.97
N SER A 192 18.97 -4.69 17.65
CA SER A 192 18.60 -3.59 16.76
C SER A 192 17.15 -3.77 16.32
N ILE A 193 16.29 -2.82 16.69
CA ILE A 193 14.87 -2.83 16.34
C ILE A 193 14.63 -1.76 15.30
N LEU A 194 14.10 -2.15 14.14
CA LEU A 194 13.62 -1.22 13.14
C LEU A 194 12.22 -0.77 13.54
N LEU A 195 12.02 0.53 13.72
CA LEU A 195 10.73 1.10 14.08
C LEU A 195 10.23 1.97 12.94
N THR A 196 9.00 1.71 12.50
CA THR A 196 8.32 2.55 11.51
C THR A 196 6.83 2.61 11.82
N ALA A 197 6.13 3.54 11.19
CA ALA A 197 4.70 3.75 11.42
C ALA A 197 3.97 4.08 10.12
N GLY A 198 2.68 3.75 10.07
CA GLY A 198 1.83 4.16 8.96
C GLY A 198 1.70 5.69 8.88
N ALA A 199 1.48 6.23 7.69
CA ALA A 199 1.38 7.68 7.46
C ALA A 199 0.29 8.39 8.30
N SER A 200 -0.70 7.64 8.79
CA SER A 200 -1.79 8.12 9.64
C SER A 200 -1.56 7.87 11.14
N CYS A 201 -0.39 7.37 11.54
CA CYS A 201 -0.05 7.11 12.92
C CYS A 201 0.47 8.39 13.59
N PRO A 202 -0.14 8.87 14.69
CA PRO A 202 0.40 9.99 15.45
C PRO A 202 1.80 9.68 16.02
N ASP A 203 2.69 10.67 16.01
CA ASP A 203 4.07 10.55 16.53
C ASP A 203 4.11 10.06 17.98
N VAL A 204 3.16 10.50 18.81
CA VAL A 204 3.04 10.08 20.22
C VAL A 204 2.91 8.55 20.37
N LEU A 205 2.24 7.85 19.43
CA LEU A 205 2.15 6.38 19.50
C LEU A 205 3.49 5.71 19.23
N VAL A 206 4.32 6.32 18.38
CA VAL A 206 5.67 5.83 18.09
C VAL A 206 6.57 6.07 19.30
N GLU A 207 6.50 7.27 19.90
CA GLU A 207 7.20 7.60 21.14
C GLU A 207 6.84 6.64 22.28
N ASP A 208 5.55 6.38 22.49
CA ASP A 208 5.07 5.44 23.52
C ASP A 208 5.63 4.02 23.32
N VAL A 209 5.78 3.58 22.06
CA VAL A 209 6.40 2.29 21.74
C VAL A 209 7.88 2.29 22.09
N ILE A 210 8.61 3.37 21.78
CA ILE A 210 10.03 3.53 22.15
C ILE A 210 10.17 3.46 23.68
N TYR A 211 9.36 4.22 24.42
CA TYR A 211 9.37 4.22 25.87
C TYR A 211 9.07 2.85 26.44
N ARG A 212 8.03 2.18 25.93
CA ARG A 212 7.66 0.84 26.38
C ARG A 212 8.77 -0.17 26.19
N ILE A 213 9.47 -0.13 25.05
CA ILE A 213 10.63 -0.99 24.80
C ILE A 213 11.75 -0.63 25.78
N ALA A 214 12.09 0.65 25.92
CA ALA A 214 13.16 1.10 26.82
C ALA A 214 12.92 0.66 28.28
N GLU A 215 11.70 0.77 28.77
CA GLU A 215 11.28 0.27 30.08
C GLU A 215 11.53 -1.24 30.25
N LEU A 216 11.16 -2.04 29.26
CA LEU A 216 11.35 -3.50 29.29
C LEU A 216 12.83 -3.90 29.33
N PHE A 217 13.73 -3.06 28.81
CA PHE A 217 15.17 -3.27 28.87
C PHE A 217 15.86 -2.51 30.01
N GLY A 218 15.12 -1.75 30.83
CA GLY A 218 15.67 -0.95 31.92
C GLY A 218 16.60 0.16 31.46
N VAL A 219 16.43 0.65 30.22
CA VAL A 219 17.23 1.72 29.63
C VAL A 219 16.54 3.05 29.90
N SER A 220 17.24 4.01 30.51
CA SER A 220 16.73 5.38 30.59
C SER A 220 16.93 6.08 29.25
N PHE A 221 15.82 6.50 28.62
CA PHE A 221 15.85 7.17 27.33
C PHE A 221 15.72 8.69 27.49
N LYS A 222 16.55 9.46 26.77
CA LYS A 222 16.29 10.87 26.47
C LYS A 222 15.94 10.95 24.99
N VAL A 223 14.72 11.35 24.68
CA VAL A 223 14.22 11.41 23.30
C VAL A 223 15.03 12.38 22.45
N GLU A 224 15.65 13.41 23.05
CA GLU A 224 16.49 14.37 22.35
C GLU A 224 17.77 13.74 21.74
N ASP A 225 18.26 12.61 22.27
CA ASP A 225 19.51 11.99 21.80
C ASP A 225 19.32 11.04 20.60
N ALA A 226 18.07 10.75 20.20
CA ALA A 226 17.74 9.73 19.19
C ALA A 226 17.16 10.26 17.87
N ILE A 227 16.82 11.55 17.80
CA ILE A 227 16.19 12.19 16.61
C ILE A 227 17.23 12.91 15.72
N ALA A 228 18.53 12.67 15.93
CA ALA A 228 19.61 13.30 15.15
C ALA A 228 19.93 12.58 13.82
#